data_AF-A0A090WLW2-F1
#
_entry.id   AF-A0A090WLW2-F1
#
_cell.length_a   1.000
_cell.length_b   1.000
_cell.length_c   1.000
_cell.angle_alpha   90.00
_cell.angle_beta   90.00
_cell.angle_gamma   90.00
#
_symmetry.space_group_name_H-M   'P 1'
#
loop_
_entity.id
_entity.type
_entity.pdbx_description
1 polymer ?
#
loop_
_entity_poly.entity_id
_entity_poly.type
_entity_poly.pdbx_seq_one_letter_code
_entity_poly.pdbx_strand_id
1 'polypeptide(L)'
;MIPPDDDTDDFLSDESNIDIITINYSRTEVFVSRACGYKTIYENVTVQIESDEDNWIESIQPPLNSNQSVEDETETHFNLFH
;
A
#
# COMPACT_ATOMS: atom_id res chain seq x y z
N MET A 1 9.39 15.17 25.24
CA MET A 1 8.07 15.19 24.59
C MET A 1 8.09 16.40 23.69
N ILE A 2 8.20 16.17 22.38
CA ILE A 2 8.27 17.22 21.35
C ILE A 2 6.83 17.67 21.07
N PRO A 3 6.56 18.98 20.98
CA PRO A 3 5.22 19.49 20.70
C PRO A 3 4.80 19.17 19.25
N PRO A 4 3.50 18.97 18.98
CA PRO A 4 2.99 18.54 17.67
C PRO A 4 3.10 19.59 16.55
N ASP A 5 3.63 20.79 16.83
CA ASP A 5 3.91 21.87 15.86
C ASP A 5 5.43 22.02 15.61
N ASP A 6 6.23 21.04 16.03
CA ASP A 6 7.68 21.02 15.87
C ASP A 6 8.10 19.99 14.82
N ASP A 7 8.08 20.41 13.55
CA ASP A 7 8.40 19.59 12.38
C ASP A 7 9.89 19.20 12.29
N THR A 8 10.71 19.45 13.32
CA THR A 8 12.16 19.20 13.26
C THR A 8 12.52 17.71 13.25
N ASP A 9 11.62 16.83 13.68
CA ASP A 9 11.77 15.37 13.62
C ASP A 9 10.97 14.70 12.49
N ASP A 10 10.21 15.47 11.71
CA ASP A 10 9.46 14.99 10.53
C ASP A 10 10.37 14.70 9.32
N PHE A 11 11.68 14.93 9.45
CA PHE A 11 12.66 14.66 8.41
C PHE A 11 13.37 13.33 8.65
N LEU A 12 13.52 12.54 7.59
CA LEU A 12 14.36 11.34 7.60
C LEU A 12 15.80 11.76 7.91
N SER A 13 16.30 11.34 9.07
CA SER A 13 17.73 11.44 9.39
C SER A 13 18.51 10.39 8.58
N ASP A 14 19.79 10.66 8.27
CA ASP A 14 20.66 9.72 7.54
C ASP A 14 20.86 8.36 8.26
N GLU A 15 20.41 8.24 9.52
CA GLU A 15 20.45 7.04 10.36
C GLU A 15 19.08 6.33 10.44
N SER A 16 18.06 6.79 9.71
CA SER A 16 16.75 6.14 9.67
C SER A 16 16.82 4.84 8.86
N ASN A 17 16.34 3.75 9.44
CA ASN A 17 16.12 2.50 8.71
C ASN A 17 14.84 2.63 7.83
N ILE A 18 14.97 2.39 6.53
CA ILE A 18 13.92 2.63 5.53
C ILE A 18 13.66 1.32 4.79
N ASP A 19 12.42 0.83 4.88
CA ASP A 19 11.96 -0.32 4.09
C ASP A 19 11.23 0.18 2.84
N ILE A 20 11.51 -0.44 1.69
CA ILE A 20 10.86 -0.12 0.41
C ILE A 20 9.89 -1.23 0.04
N ILE A 21 8.66 -0.85 -0.30
CA ILE A 21 7.68 -1.77 -0.90
C ILE A 21 7.41 -1.40 -2.36
N THR A 22 7.40 -2.40 -3.23
CA THR A 22 7.02 -2.27 -4.63
C THR A 22 5.65 -2.90 -4.85
N ILE A 23 4.71 -2.13 -5.41
CA ILE A 23 3.36 -2.58 -5.74
C ILE A 23 3.21 -2.62 -7.26
N ASN A 24 2.96 -3.81 -7.82
CA ASN A 24 2.67 -3.99 -9.25
C ASN A 24 1.21 -4.41 -9.44
N TYR A 25 0.56 -3.88 -10.48
CA TYR A 25 -0.84 -4.15 -10.77
C TYR A 25 -1.19 -3.87 -12.24
N SER A 26 -2.26 -4.52 -12.71
CA SER A 26 -2.94 -4.20 -13.95
C SER A 26 -4.21 -3.40 -13.67
N ARG A 27 -4.66 -2.57 -14.62
CA ARG A 27 -5.86 -1.73 -14.47
C ARG A 27 -6.92 -2.10 -15.50
N THR A 28 -8.15 -2.25 -15.04
CA THR A 28 -9.33 -2.52 -15.86
C THR A 28 -10.45 -1.54 -15.50
N GLU A 29 -10.99 -0.83 -16.48
CA GLU A 29 -12.09 0.12 -16.25
C GLU A 29 -13.45 -0.55 -16.49
N VAL A 30 -14.37 -0.39 -15.54
CA VAL A 30 -15.74 -0.91 -15.61
C VAL A 30 -16.72 0.24 -15.56
N PHE A 31 -17.57 0.36 -16.58
CA PHE A 31 -18.63 1.36 -16.61
C PHE A 31 -19.67 1.04 -15.54
N VAL A 32 -19.96 2.01 -14.68
CA VAL A 32 -20.97 1.88 -13.62
C VAL A 32 -22.30 2.45 -14.08
N SER A 33 -22.33 3.74 -14.44
CA SER A 33 -23.53 4.40 -14.96
C SER A 33 -23.19 5.74 -15.61
N ARG A 34 -24.16 6.35 -16.32
CA ARG A 34 -23.95 7.69 -16.90
C ARG A 34 -23.66 8.75 -15.83
N ALA A 35 -24.22 8.60 -14.63
CA ALA A 35 -24.01 9.53 -13.53
C ALA A 35 -22.70 9.29 -12.77
N CYS A 36 -22.31 8.01 -12.62
CA CYS A 36 -21.15 7.61 -11.82
C CYS A 36 -19.87 7.42 -12.65
N GLY A 37 -19.97 7.37 -13.98
CA GLY A 37 -18.83 7.13 -14.86
C GLY A 37 -18.29 5.69 -14.77
N TYR A 38 -16.97 5.57 -14.81
CA TYR A 38 -16.24 4.31 -14.75
C TYR A 38 -15.59 4.15 -13.38
N LYS A 39 -15.52 2.91 -12.88
CA LYS A 39 -14.64 2.53 -11.77
C LYS A 39 -13.41 1.82 -12.32
N THR A 40 -12.26 2.01 -11.67
CA THR A 40 -11.05 1.24 -11.98
C THR A 40 -10.95 0.06 -11.02
N ILE A 41 -10.78 -1.13 -11.57
CA ILE A 41 -10.41 -2.34 -10.84
C ILE A 41 -8.92 -2.55 -11.04
N TYR A 42 -8.20 -2.74 -9.95
CA TYR A 42 -6.79 -3.15 -9.98
C TYR A 42 -6.72 -4.66 -9.85
N GLU A 43 -6.12 -5.32 -10.83
CA GLU A 43 -6.06 -6.79 -10.94
C GLU A 43 -4.62 -7.27 -10.85
N ASN A 44 -4.43 -8.51 -10.37
CA ASN A 44 -3.10 -9.12 -10.20
C ASN A 44 -2.17 -8.25 -9.33
N VAL A 45 -2.71 -7.69 -8.25
CA VAL A 45 -1.94 -6.81 -7.36
C VAL A 45 -0.92 -7.65 -6.60
N THR A 46 0.35 -7.33 -6.79
CA THR A 46 1.47 -7.94 -6.07
C THR A 46 2.20 -6.88 -5.27
N VAL A 47 2.50 -7.20 -4.01
CA VAL A 47 3.27 -6.33 -3.11
C VAL A 47 4.53 -7.09 -2.71
N GLN A 48 5.67 -6.44 -2.86
CA GLN A 48 6.99 -7.02 -2.63
C GLN A 48 7.75 -6.09 -1.69
N ILE A 49 8.36 -6.65 -0.65
CA ILE A 49 9.27 -5.93 0.24
C ILE A 49 10.67 -6.07 -0.35
N GLU A 50 11.37 -4.96 -0.54
CA GLU A 50 12.79 -5.00 -0.88
C GLU A 50 13.57 -5.50 0.34
N SER A 51 14.35 -6.56 0.13
CA SER A 51 15.19 -7.11 1.20
C SER A 51 16.41 -6.23 1.41
N ASP A 52 16.64 -5.86 2.66
CA ASP A 52 17.79 -5.12 3.17
C ASP A 52 18.37 -5.85 4.41
N GLU A 53 19.29 -5.19 5.13
CA GLU A 53 19.98 -5.77 6.29
C GLU A 53 19.18 -5.66 7.60
N ASP A 54 18.11 -4.85 7.65
CA ASP A 54 17.35 -4.53 8.86
C ASP A 54 15.84 -4.32 8.59
N ASN A 55 15.21 -5.10 7.71
CA ASN A 55 13.79 -4.90 7.40
C ASN A 55 12.91 -4.88 8.65
N TRP A 56 12.23 -3.76 8.91
CA TRP A 56 11.23 -3.70 9.98
C TRP A 56 9.86 -4.18 9.51
N ILE A 57 9.58 -4.20 8.20
CA ILE A 57 8.38 -4.83 7.66
C ILE A 57 8.65 -6.34 7.56
N GLU A 58 8.12 -7.10 8.52
CA GLU A 58 8.34 -8.55 8.60
C GLU A 58 7.50 -9.34 7.59
N SER A 59 6.27 -8.90 7.32
CA SER A 59 5.38 -9.64 6.41
C SER A 59 4.25 -8.80 5.83
N ILE A 60 3.83 -9.21 4.62
CA ILE A 60 2.59 -8.75 4.00
C ILE A 60 1.64 -9.94 3.89
N GLN A 61 0.43 -9.78 4.40
CA GLN A 61 -0.65 -10.71 4.09
C GLN A 61 -1.29 -10.31 2.75
N PRO A 62 -1.33 -11.22 1.76
CA PRO A 62 -2.06 -10.97 0.52
C PRO A 62 -3.56 -10.80 0.82
N PRO A 63 -4.32 -10.19 -0.10
CA PRO A 63 -5.75 -9.99 0.06
C PRO A 63 -6.46 -11.28 0.39
N LEU A 64 -7.46 -11.17 1.25
CA LEU A 64 -8.35 -12.26 1.61
C LEU A 64 -9.14 -12.78 0.39
N ASN A 65 -9.22 -11.98 -0.69
CA ASN A 65 -9.85 -12.37 -1.94
C ASN A 65 -8.91 -13.21 -2.84
N SER A 66 -9.45 -14.22 -3.52
CA SER A 66 -8.67 -15.17 -4.33
C SER A 66 -8.03 -14.56 -5.57
N ASN A 67 -8.42 -13.34 -5.96
CA ASN A 67 -8.07 -12.73 -7.24
C ASN A 67 -6.99 -11.65 -7.12
N GLN A 68 -6.50 -11.38 -5.91
CA GLN A 68 -5.57 -10.30 -5.65
C GLN A 68 -6.02 -8.97 -6.29
N SER A 69 -7.30 -8.65 -6.13
CA SER A 69 -7.91 -7.46 -6.72
C SER A 69 -8.23 -6.38 -5.68
N VAL A 70 -8.09 -5.12 -6.09
CA VAL A 70 -8.52 -3.93 -5.34
C VAL A 70 -9.62 -3.26 -6.14
N GLU A 71 -10.84 -3.26 -5.60
CA GLU A 71 -12.05 -2.84 -6.33
C GLU A 71 -13.07 -2.07 -5.50
N ASP A 72 -12.91 -2.06 -4.17
CA ASP A 72 -13.77 -1.37 -3.21
C ASP A 72 -12.90 -0.52 -2.29
N GLU A 73 -13.08 0.80 -2.33
CA GLU A 73 -12.31 1.76 -1.53
C GLU A 73 -12.61 1.67 -0.02
N THR A 74 -13.62 0.92 0.38
CA THR A 74 -14.04 0.74 1.78
C THR A 74 -13.48 -0.53 2.42
N GLU A 75 -12.78 -1.37 1.67
CA GLU A 75 -12.23 -2.63 2.14
C GLU A 75 -10.71 -2.57 2.37
N THR A 76 -10.24 -3.34 3.35
CA THR A 76 -8.80 -3.58 3.54
C THR A 76 -8.35 -4.69 2.59
N HIS A 77 -7.38 -4.38 1.72
CA HIS A 77 -6.86 -5.33 0.74
C HIS A 77 -5.53 -5.98 1.12
N PHE A 78 -4.67 -5.30 1.88
CA PHE A 78 -3.37 -5.84 2.32
C PHE A 78 -3.11 -5.42 3.76
N ASN A 79 -2.54 -6.33 4.55
CA ASN A 79 -2.06 -6.01 5.90
C ASN A 79 -0.53 -6.14 5.92
N LEU A 80 0.14 -5.12 6.45
CA LEU A 80 1.58 -5.10 6.67
C LEU A 80 1.83 -5.25 8.17
N PHE A 81 2.78 -6.10 8.53
CA PHE A 81 3.16 -6.39 9.92
C PHE A 81 4.64 -6.10 10.14
N HIS A 82 4.96 -5.65 11.34
CA HIS A 82 6.29 -5.39 11.88
C HIS A 82 6.44 -6.12 13.23
#